data_AF-A0A0K2RQI6-F1
#
_entry.id   AF-A0A0K2RQI6-F1
#
_cell.length_a   1.000
_cell.length_b   1.000
_cell.length_c   1.000
_cell.angle_alpha   90.00
_cell.angle_beta   90.00
_cell.angle_gamma   90.00
#
_symmetry.space_group_name_H-M   'P 1'
#
loop_
_entity.id
_entity.type
_entity.pdbx_description
1 polymer ?
#
loop_
_entity_poly.entity_id
_entity_poly.type
_entity_poly.pdbx_seq_one_letter_code
_entity_poly.pdbx_strand_id
1 'polypeptide(L)'
;MNTLVSALVAELRSQGVALVSGARVDAISRTESGWQASAAGTTYDAVRLVVALDGPAAVGLLEGRFRSCPRCARRGSLGEPGDLGGGRA
;
A
#
# COMPACT_ATOMS: atom_id res chain seq x y z
N MET A 1 -30.61 -7.35 9.55
CA MET A 1 -30.34 -8.21 8.39
C MET A 1 -28.88 -8.09 8.00
N ASN A 2 -28.05 -9.02 8.46
CA ASN A 2 -26.78 -9.46 7.86
C ASN A 2 -26.36 -10.78 8.53
N THR A 3 -27.28 -11.75 8.54
CA THR A 3 -27.21 -12.94 9.40
C THR A 3 -26.04 -13.85 9.03
N LEU A 4 -25.72 -13.98 7.74
CA LEU A 4 -24.61 -14.80 7.27
C LEU A 4 -23.25 -14.21 7.69
N VAL A 5 -23.03 -12.92 7.49
CA VAL A 5 -21.77 -12.28 7.94
C VAL A 5 -21.66 -12.31 9.46
N SER A 6 -22.77 -12.10 10.17
CA SER A 6 -22.77 -12.18 11.64
C SER A 6 -22.42 -13.58 12.14
N ALA A 7 -22.93 -14.63 11.48
CA ALA A 7 -22.59 -16.01 11.79
C ALA A 7 -21.11 -16.31 11.50
N LEU A 8 -20.58 -15.88 10.35
CA LEU A 8 -19.18 -16.05 10.00
C LEU A 8 -18.25 -15.32 10.98
N VAL A 9 -18.59 -14.08 11.37
CA VAL A 9 -17.83 -13.32 12.36
C VAL A 9 -17.84 -14.03 13.72
N ALA A 10 -18.98 -14.59 14.13
CA ALA A 10 -19.08 -15.36 15.36
C ALA A 10 -18.23 -16.65 15.30
N GLU A 11 -18.25 -17.35 14.17
CA GLU A 11 -17.45 -18.56 13.95
C GLU A 11 -15.95 -18.24 14.00
N LEU A 12 -15.47 -17.23 13.27
CA LEU A 12 -14.06 -16.83 13.27
C LEU A 12 -13.59 -16.46 14.69
N ARG A 13 -14.42 -15.72 15.45
CA ARG A 13 -14.13 -15.40 16.85
C ARG A 13 -14.07 -16.66 17.72
N SER A 14 -14.97 -17.62 17.50
CA SER A 14 -14.98 -18.89 18.24
C SER A 14 -13.71 -19.73 17.98
N GLN A 15 -13.13 -19.59 16.78
CA GLN A 15 -11.87 -20.22 16.40
C GLN A 15 -10.63 -19.46 16.90
N GLY A 16 -10.81 -18.38 17.66
CA GLY A 16 -9.72 -17.58 18.23
C GLY A 16 -9.12 -16.54 17.28
N VAL A 17 -9.79 -16.23 16.16
CA VAL A 17 -9.32 -15.18 15.24
C VAL A 17 -9.55 -13.80 15.86
N ALA A 18 -8.48 -13.02 15.94
CA ALA A 18 -8.53 -11.61 16.34
C ALA A 18 -9.05 -10.75 15.18
N LEU A 19 -10.30 -10.29 15.28
CA LEU A 19 -10.92 -9.36 14.32
C LEU A 19 -10.81 -7.93 14.84
N VAL A 20 -9.90 -7.15 14.25
CA VAL A 20 -9.72 -5.72 14.58
C VAL A 20 -10.53 -4.87 13.60
N SER A 21 -11.61 -4.27 14.08
CA SER A 21 -12.45 -3.35 13.30
C SER A 21 -12.03 -1.89 13.52
N GLY A 22 -12.30 -1.02 12.55
CA GLY A 22 -11.95 0.41 12.64
C GLY A 22 -10.47 0.72 12.44
N ALA A 23 -9.62 -0.30 12.29
CA ALA A 23 -8.21 -0.15 11.98
C ALA A 23 -8.01 -0.16 10.45
N ARG A 24 -8.01 1.02 9.83
CA ARG A 24 -7.61 1.16 8.43
C ARG A 24 -6.12 0.85 8.32
N VAL A 25 -5.76 -0.05 7.41
CA VAL A 25 -4.36 -0.31 7.05
C VAL A 25 -3.90 0.82 6.14
N ASP A 26 -2.78 1.43 6.48
CA ASP A 26 -2.22 2.59 5.77
C ASP A 26 -0.95 2.23 5.00
N ALA A 27 -0.19 1.23 5.48
CA ALA A 27 1.05 0.79 4.84
C ALA A 27 1.31 -0.70 5.06
N ILE A 28 1.94 -1.32 4.07
CA ILE A 28 2.34 -2.73 4.10
C ILE A 28 3.77 -2.83 3.58
N SER A 29 4.65 -3.48 4.36
CA SER A 29 6.05 -3.70 4.02
C SER A 29 6.39 -5.18 4.08
N ARG A 30 7.25 -5.65 3.18
CA ARG A 30 7.81 -7.01 3.25
C ARG A 30 9.12 -6.94 4.03
N THR A 31 9.24 -7.75 5.06
CA THR A 31 10.47 -7.93 5.86
C THR A 31 11.22 -9.18 5.38
N GLU A 32 12.40 -9.45 5.92
CA GLU A 32 13.16 -10.68 5.58
C GLU A 32 12.40 -11.95 5.98
N SER A 33 11.63 -11.90 7.06
CA SER A 33 10.90 -13.03 7.64
C SER A 33 9.40 -13.06 7.30
N GLY A 34 8.87 -12.03 6.65
CA GLY A 34 7.45 -11.98 6.32
C GLY A 34 6.95 -10.60 5.88
N TRP A 35 5.88 -10.15 6.52
CA TRP A 35 5.13 -8.96 6.22
C TRP A 35 4.90 -8.17 7.50
N GLN A 36 4.85 -6.86 7.35
CA GLN A 36 4.50 -5.93 8.39
C GLN A 36 3.41 -5.01 7.87
N ALA A 37 2.29 -4.93 8.58
CA ALA A 37 1.18 -4.04 8.26
C ALA A 37 1.05 -2.97 9.34
N SER A 38 0.95 -1.70 8.93
CA SER A 38 0.67 -0.59 9.84
C SER A 38 -0.79 -0.17 9.67
N ALA A 39 -1.54 -0.17 10.77
CA ALA A 39 -2.94 0.21 10.79
C ALA A 39 -3.26 1.00 12.06
N ALA A 40 -3.89 2.17 11.91
CA ALA A 40 -4.29 3.03 13.03
C ALA A 40 -3.15 3.28 14.06
N GLY A 41 -1.92 3.45 13.58
CA GLY A 41 -0.73 3.68 14.42
C GLY A 41 -0.18 2.44 15.13
N THR A 42 -0.73 1.26 14.88
CA THR A 42 -0.22 -0.03 15.38
C THR A 42 0.42 -0.84 14.25
N THR A 43 1.48 -1.56 14.58
CA THR A 43 2.20 -2.41 13.65
C THR A 43 1.92 -3.88 13.94
N TYR A 44 1.64 -4.65 12.88
CA TYR A 44 1.33 -6.07 12.92
C TYR A 44 2.30 -6.85 12.05
N ASP A 45 3.02 -7.79 12.63
CA ASP A 45 3.91 -8.69 11.90
C ASP A 45 3.19 -9.99 11.53
N ALA A 46 3.38 -10.45 10.31
CA ALA A 46 2.72 -11.63 9.76
C ALA A 46 3.64 -12.40 8.79
N VAL A 47 3.63 -13.74 8.85
CA VAL A 47 4.41 -14.55 7.91
C VAL A 47 3.78 -14.57 6.51
N ARG A 48 2.44 -14.53 6.44
CA ARG A 48 1.67 -14.43 5.20
C ARG A 48 0.63 -13.33 5.32
N LEU A 49 0.36 -12.68 4.20
CA LEU A 49 -0.57 -11.58 4.09
C LEU A 49 -1.55 -11.84 2.95
N VAL A 50 -2.84 -11.64 3.22
CA VAL A 50 -3.92 -11.67 2.22
C VAL A 50 -4.59 -10.30 2.21
N VAL A 51 -4.73 -9.71 1.03
CA VAL A 51 -5.38 -8.41 0.84
C VAL A 51 -6.71 -8.65 0.12
N ALA A 52 -7.81 -8.52 0.87
CA ALA A 52 -9.17 -8.67 0.36
C ALA A 52 -9.85 -7.30 0.22
N LEU A 53 -9.16 -6.38 -0.47
CA LEU A 53 -9.67 -5.05 -0.82
C LEU A 53 -10.01 -5.01 -2.30
N ASP A 54 -10.87 -4.07 -2.68
CA ASP A 54 -11.12 -3.79 -4.09
C ASP A 54 -9.81 -3.42 -4.80
N GLY A 55 -9.70 -3.82 -6.08
CA GLY A 55 -8.46 -3.71 -6.87
C GLY A 55 -7.71 -2.39 -6.73
N PRO A 56 -8.37 -1.22 -6.87
CA PRO A 56 -7.70 0.08 -6.71
C PRO A 56 -7.17 0.34 -5.30
N ALA A 57 -7.90 -0.07 -4.27
CA ALA A 57 -7.49 0.11 -2.88
C ALA A 57 -6.31 -0.82 -2.53
N ALA A 58 -6.33 -2.05 -3.03
CA ALA A 58 -5.23 -3.00 -2.89
C ALA A 58 -3.95 -2.46 -3.57
N VAL A 59 -4.08 -1.93 -4.79
CA VAL A 59 -2.98 -1.33 -5.52
C VAL A 59 -2.42 -0.11 -4.78
N GLY A 60 -3.26 0.80 -4.29
CA GLY A 60 -2.79 1.97 -3.53
C GLY A 60 -1.96 1.63 -2.29
N LEU A 61 -2.27 0.52 -1.60
CA LEU A 61 -1.46 0.04 -0.47
C LEU A 61 -0.11 -0.56 -0.89
N LEU A 62 -0.04 -1.15 -2.08
CA LEU A 62 1.17 -1.75 -2.63
C LEU A 62 2.05 -0.73 -3.36
N GLU A 63 1.47 0.34 -3.91
CA GLU A 63 2.15 1.40 -4.65
C GLU A 63 3.10 2.23 -3.80
N GLY A 64 2.85 2.37 -2.49
CA GLY A 64 3.80 2.96 -1.55
C GLY A 64 5.19 2.29 -1.60
N ARG A 65 5.24 1.01 -2.01
CA ARG A 65 6.47 0.24 -2.23
C ARG A 65 7.20 0.61 -3.53
N PHE A 66 6.46 1.01 -4.57
CA PHE A 66 7.02 1.25 -5.91
C PHE A 66 7.49 2.70 -6.12
N ARG A 67 7.35 3.59 -5.12
CA ARG A 67 7.91 4.95 -5.10
C ARG A 67 9.44 5.01 -4.87
N SER A 68 10.18 3.98 -5.29
CA SER A 68 11.63 4.04 -5.38
C SER A 68 12.10 3.51 -6.73
N CYS A 69 11.68 4.15 -7.82
CA CYS A 69 12.41 4.05 -9.08
C CYS A 69 13.40 5.23 -9.16
N PRO A 70 14.69 5.04 -8.83
CA PRO A 70 15.70 6.11 -8.90
C PRO A 70 15.91 6.64 -10.33
N ARG A 71 15.38 5.93 -11.34
CA ARG A 71 15.40 6.34 -12.75
C ARG A 71 14.33 7.40 -13.09
N CYS A 72 13.27 7.52 -12.29
CA CYS A 72 12.24 8.55 -12.46
C CYS A 72 12.61 9.88 -11.77
N ALA A 73 13.38 9.84 -10.69
CA ALA A 73 13.84 11.05 -9.98
C ALA A 73 14.87 11.89 -10.77
N ARG A 74 15.55 11.30 -11.76
CA ARG A 74 16.65 11.96 -12.51
C ARG A 74 16.20 12.73 -13.76
N ARG A 75 14.91 12.68 -14.13
CA ARG A 75 14.38 13.38 -15.32
C ARG A 75 13.86 14.80 -15.03
N GLY A 76 13.97 15.28 -13.79
CA GLY A 76 13.55 16.62 -13.40
C GLY A 76 14.65 17.69 -13.38
N SER A 77 15.91 17.39 -13.76
CA SER A 77 17.03 18.33 -13.58
C SER A 77 17.92 18.58 -14.81
N LEU A 78 17.50 18.23 -16.02
CA LEU A 78 18.10 18.87 -17.20
C LEU A 78 17.27 20.10 -17.51
N GLY A 79 17.84 21.25 -17.16
CA GLY A 79 17.28 22.56 -17.44
C GLY A 79 16.95 22.71 -18.92
N GLU A 80 15.91 23.51 -19.16
CA GLU A 80 15.64 24.06 -20.48
C GLU A 80 16.90 24.79 -20.99
N PRO A 81 17.45 24.42 -22.16
CA PRO A 81 18.22 25.37 -22.92
C PRO A 81 17.21 26.31 -23.57
N GLY A 82 17.03 27.47 -22.94
CA GLY A 82 16.41 28.62 -23.58
C GLY A 82 17.10 28.92 -24.91
N ASP A 83 16.24 29.16 -25.90
CA ASP A 83 16.37 30.18 -26.94
C ASP A 83 17.79 30.51 -27.44
N LEU A 84 18.13 29.99 -28.61
CA LEU A 84 19.06 30.67 -29.52
C LEU A 84 18.33 30.93 -30.84
N GLY A 85 17.56 32.02 -30.85
CA GLY A 85 17.30 32.76 -32.07
C GLY A 85 18.55 33.50 -32.57
N GLY A 86 18.70 33.56 -33.91
CA GLY A 86 19.58 34.49 -34.64
C GLY A 86 20.97 33.93 -34.98
N GLY A 87 21.48 33.99 -36.21
CA GLY A 87 20.99 34.56 -37.45
C GLY A 87 21.88 34.08 -38.59
N ARG A 88 21.30 33.99 -39.80
CA ARG A 88 22.02 33.78 -41.06
C ARG A 88 22.60 35.11 -41.52
N ALA A 89 23.89 35.14 -41.84
CA ALA A 89 24.52 35.93 -42.91
C ALA A 89 25.96 35.46 -43.08
#